data_AF-A0A2N5ZLM6-F1
#
_entry.id   AF-A0A2N5ZLM6-F1
#
_cell.length_a   1.000
_cell.length_b   1.000
_cell.length_c   1.000
_cell.angle_alpha   90.00
_cell.angle_beta   90.00
_cell.angle_gamma   90.00
#
_symmetry.space_group_name_H-M   'P 1'
#
loop_
_entity.id
_entity.type
_entity.pdbx_description
1 polymer ?
#
loop_
_entity_poly.entity_id
_entity_poly.type
_entity_poly.pdbx_seq_one_letter_code
_entity_poly.pdbx_strand_id
1 'polypeptide(L)'
;MISSIDQITQLPDDCIKSALSYIDPVFLSNLLEVSTSDAIKNKILKNLSEETQKKIRLHNRSLDPDINKEDLENKFLAIVNRVMNFR
;
A
#
# COMPACT_ATOMS: atom_id res chain seq x y z
N MET A 1 7.98 16.29 -2.00
CA MET A 1 7.75 15.12 -2.88
C MET A 1 8.47 13.94 -2.29
N ILE A 2 7.79 12.80 -2.19
CA ILE A 2 8.34 11.54 -1.69
C ILE A 2 8.98 10.79 -2.86
N SER A 3 10.25 10.40 -2.72
CA SER A 3 11.04 9.77 -3.80
C SER A 3 11.32 8.28 -3.55
N SER A 4 10.92 7.73 -2.40
CA SER A 4 11.08 6.31 -2.07
C SER A 4 9.95 5.79 -1.19
N ILE A 5 9.59 4.52 -1.38
CA ILE A 5 8.54 3.81 -0.65
C ILE A 5 8.85 3.71 0.85
N ASP A 6 10.12 3.65 1.23
CA ASP A 6 10.52 3.59 2.65
C ASP A 6 10.15 4.87 3.41
N GLN A 7 10.12 6.02 2.72
CA GLN A 7 9.73 7.30 3.32
C GLN A 7 8.25 7.31 3.71
N ILE A 8 7.43 6.40 3.17
CA ILE A 8 6.02 6.24 3.53
C ILE A 8 5.88 5.82 5.00
N THR A 9 6.85 5.09 5.56
CA THR A 9 6.85 4.73 6.99
C THR A 9 6.93 5.95 7.91
N GLN A 10 7.54 7.04 7.44
CA GLN A 10 7.71 8.30 8.16
C GLN A 10 6.47 9.20 8.06
N LEU A 11 5.49 8.85 7.21
CA LEU A 11 4.29 9.66 7.04
C LEU A 11 3.32 9.50 8.22
N PRO A 12 2.50 10.55 8.47
CA PRO A 12 1.40 10.47 9.42
C PRO A 12 0.43 9.34 9.07
N ASP A 13 -0.08 8.67 10.10
CA ASP A 13 -1.07 7.58 9.95
C ASP A 13 -2.32 8.05 9.17
N ASP A 14 -2.72 9.32 9.28
CA ASP A 14 -3.86 9.89 8.53
C ASP A 14 -3.61 9.99 7.02
N CYS A 15 -2.38 10.29 6.59
CA CYS A 15 -2.01 10.32 5.18
C CYS A 15 -2.04 8.91 4.59
N ILE A 16 -1.54 7.93 5.35
CA ILE A 16 -1.57 6.52 4.98
C ILE A 16 -3.02 6.05 4.88
N LYS A 17 -3.84 6.26 5.90
CA LYS A 17 -5.28 5.90 5.88
C LYS A 17 -6.00 6.51 4.69
N SER A 18 -5.75 7.78 4.41
CA SER A 18 -6.35 8.46 3.26
C SER A 18 -5.91 7.80 1.96
N ALA A 19 -4.61 7.58 1.75
CA ALA A 19 -4.11 6.87 0.57
C ALA A 19 -4.71 5.46 0.44
N LEU A 20 -4.75 4.69 1.52
CA LEU A 20 -5.32 3.34 1.55
C LEU A 20 -6.80 3.31 1.18
N SER A 21 -7.57 4.36 1.46
CA SER A 21 -8.98 4.46 1.02
C SER A 21 -9.14 4.61 -0.49
N TYR A 22 -8.12 5.08 -1.21
CA TYR A 22 -8.11 5.20 -2.68
C TYR A 22 -7.53 3.98 -3.38
N ILE A 23 -7.02 3.00 -2.62
CA ILE A 23 -6.32 1.85 -3.17
C ILE A 23 -7.23 0.63 -3.08
N ASP A 24 -7.28 -0.13 -4.17
CA ASP A 24 -8.05 -1.35 -4.21
C ASP A 24 -7.45 -2.43 -3.29
N PRO A 25 -8.28 -3.19 -2.53
CA PRO A 25 -7.80 -4.27 -1.68
C PRO A 25 -6.95 -5.31 -2.41
N VAL A 26 -7.23 -5.57 -3.69
CA VAL A 26 -6.46 -6.49 -4.53
C VAL A 26 -5.05 -5.97 -4.77
N PHE A 27 -4.91 -4.67 -5.08
CA PHE A 27 -3.61 -4.02 -5.24
C PHE A 27 -2.81 -4.06 -3.95
N LEU A 28 -3.44 -3.82 -2.80
CA LEU A 28 -2.78 -3.95 -1.49
C LEU A 28 -2.31 -5.38 -1.22
N SER A 29 -3.11 -6.38 -1.59
CA SER A 29 -2.72 -7.78 -1.50
C SER A 29 -1.46 -8.06 -2.31
N ASN A 30 -1.44 -7.62 -3.57
CA ASN A 30 -0.30 -7.79 -4.46
C ASN A 30 0.93 -7.03 -3.95
N LEU A 31 0.75 -5.80 -3.44
CA LEU A 31 1.84 -5.02 -2.82
C LEU A 31 2.42 -5.71 -1.57
N LEU A 32 1.56 -6.32 -0.74
CA LEU A 32 2.00 -7.06 0.44
C LEU A 32 2.67 -8.39 0.09
N GLU A 33 2.27 -9.06 -0.98
CA GLU A 33 2.88 -10.31 -1.44
C GLU A 33 4.22 -10.10 -2.15
N VAL A 34 4.26 -9.19 -3.13
CA VAL A 34 5.37 -9.08 -4.10
C VAL A 34 6.58 -8.42 -3.47
N SER A 35 6.38 -7.42 -2.62
CA SER A 35 7.41 -6.85 -1.79
C SER A 35 6.86 -5.76 -0.93
N THR A 36 7.17 -5.86 0.35
CA THR A 36 7.16 -4.70 1.22
C THR A 36 8.06 -5.06 2.38
N SER A 37 9.03 -4.19 2.66
CA SER A 37 9.79 -4.24 3.91
C SER A 37 8.82 -4.44 5.08
N ASP A 38 9.15 -5.29 6.06
CA ASP A 38 8.26 -5.58 7.19
C ASP A 38 7.74 -4.30 7.87
N ALA A 39 8.55 -3.24 7.86
CA ALA A 39 8.15 -1.91 8.34
C ALA A 39 6.96 -1.32 7.56
N ILE A 40 6.96 -1.38 6.23
CA ILE A 40 5.88 -0.85 5.38
C ILE A 40 4.65 -1.75 5.48
N LYS A 41 4.82 -3.08 5.49
CA LYS A 41 3.73 -4.04 5.70
C LYS A 41 2.99 -3.73 6.98
N ASN A 42 3.73 -3.60 8.08
CA ASN A 42 3.17 -3.30 9.39
C ASN A 42 2.49 -1.93 9.42
N LYS A 43 3.07 -0.91 8.77
CA LYS A 43 2.48 0.44 8.69
C LYS A 43 1.15 0.43 7.91
N ILE A 44 1.08 -0.29 6.79
CA ILE A 44 -0.14 -0.44 5.98
C ILE A 44 -1.19 -1.23 6.76
N LEU A 45 -0.84 -2.42 7.26
CA LEU A 45 -1.74 -3.29 8.01
C LEU A 45 -2.32 -2.60 9.25
N LYS A 46 -1.50 -1.87 10.02
CA LYS A 46 -1.95 -1.10 11.19
C LYS A 46 -3.02 -0.05 10.85
N ASN A 47 -2.96 0.50 9.63
CA ASN A 47 -3.86 1.57 9.19
C ASN A 47 -5.06 1.06 8.37
N LEU A 48 -5.11 -0.24 8.04
CA LEU A 48 -6.24 -0.87 7.35
C LEU A 48 -7.32 -1.31 8.35
N SER A 49 -8.58 -1.16 7.94
CA SER A 49 -9.73 -1.72 8.64
C SER A 49 -9.66 -3.26 8.68
N GLU A 50 -10.19 -3.87 9.75
CA GLU A 50 -10.22 -5.34 9.92
C GLU A 50 -10.87 -6.04 8.73
N GLU A 51 -11.93 -5.46 8.15
CA GLU A 51 -12.60 -6.00 6.98
C GLU A 51 -11.67 -6.04 5.75
N THR A 52 -10.89 -4.98 5.50
CA THR A 52 -9.95 -4.90 4.38
C THR A 52 -8.77 -5.85 4.60
N GLN A 53 -8.26 -5.96 5.83
CA GLN A 53 -7.24 -6.96 6.16
C GLN A 53 -7.74 -8.38 5.90
N LYS A 54 -9.00 -8.68 6.24
CA LYS A 54 -9.62 -9.98 5.98
C LYS A 54 -9.78 -10.25 4.48
N LYS A 55 -10.19 -9.25 3.70
CA LYS A 55 -10.27 -9.33 2.23
C LYS A 55 -8.91 -9.60 1.59
N ILE A 56 -7.86 -8.91 2.03
CA ILE A 56 -6.46 -9.12 1.58
C ILE A 56 -6.00 -10.55 1.89
N ARG A 57 -6.20 -11.03 3.12
CA ARG A 57 -5.82 -12.40 3.51
C ARG A 57 -6.51 -13.48 2.66
N LEU A 58 -7.74 -13.23 2.21
CA LEU A 58 -8.48 -14.12 1.32
C LEU A 58 -7.96 -14.08 -0.13
N HIS A 59 -7.37 -12.95 -0.55
CA HIS A 59 -6.95 -12.72 -1.94
C HIS A 59 -5.52 -13.21 -2.27
N ASN A 60 -4.66 -13.46 -1.27
CA ASN A 60 -3.29 -13.99 -1.44
C ASN A 60 -3.20 -15.38 -2.14
N ARG A 61 -4.29 -15.94 -2.65
CA ARG A 61 -4.28 -17.19 -3.44
C ARG A 61 -4.19 -16.98 -4.96
N SER A 62 -4.17 -15.75 -5.44
CA SER A 62 -4.17 -15.46 -6.88
C SER A 62 -3.27 -14.27 -7.19
N LEU A 63 -1.95 -14.47 -7.08
CA LEU A 63 -0.99 -13.48 -7.55
C LEU A 63 -0.96 -13.50 -9.09
N ASP A 64 -1.18 -12.36 -9.72
CA ASP A 64 -0.96 -12.21 -11.16
C ASP A 64 0.55 -12.39 -11.45
N PRO A 65 0.94 -13.35 -12.30
CA PRO A 65 2.35 -13.67 -12.55
C PRO A 65 3.12 -12.55 -13.28
N ASP A 66 2.43 -11.59 -13.88
CA ASP A 66 3.01 -10.44 -14.61
C ASP A 66 3.17 -9.17 -13.75
N ILE A 67 2.92 -9.25 -12.43
CA ILE A 67 3.04 -8.08 -11.56
C ILE A 67 4.51 -7.75 -11.26
N ASN A 68 4.93 -6.56 -11.70
CA ASN A 68 6.24 -6.01 -11.38
C ASN A 68 6.18 -5.25 -10.04
N LYS A 69 7.06 -5.65 -9.11
CA LYS A 69 7.29 -4.98 -7.82
C LYS A 69 7.42 -3.46 -7.96
N GLU A 70 8.32 -3.02 -8.84
CA GLU A 70 8.71 -1.62 -8.94
C GLU A 70 7.54 -0.77 -9.43
N ASP A 71 6.71 -1.32 -10.31
CA ASP A 71 5.48 -0.68 -10.79
C ASP A 71 4.45 -0.52 -9.67
N LEU A 72 4.26 -1.55 -8.83
CA LEU A 72 3.38 -1.46 -7.66
C LEU A 72 3.88 -0.40 -6.67
N GLU A 73 5.18 -0.39 -6.37
CA GLU A 73 5.77 0.58 -5.45
C GLU A 73 5.62 2.01 -5.99
N ASN A 74 5.90 2.23 -7.27
CA ASN A 74 5.73 3.51 -7.95
C ASN A 74 4.27 3.98 -8.00
N LYS A 75 3.32 3.08 -8.29
CA LYS A 75 1.89 3.39 -8.25
C LYS A 75 1.43 3.77 -6.85
N PHE A 76 1.87 3.03 -5.84
CA PHE A 76 1.54 3.34 -4.44
C PHE A 76 2.10 4.70 -4.04
N LEU A 77 3.38 4.98 -4.37
CA LEU A 77 4.02 6.28 -4.17
C LEU A 77 3.27 7.41 -4.87
N ALA A 78 2.82 7.20 -6.11
CA ALA A 78 2.07 8.20 -6.86
C ALA A 78 0.74 8.53 -6.18
N ILE A 79 0.03 7.53 -5.65
CA ILE A 79 -1.22 7.74 -4.90
C ILE A 79 -0.97 8.51 -3.61
N VAL A 80 0.05 8.11 -2.83
CA VAL A 80 0.41 8.80 -1.58
C VAL A 80 0.82 10.25 -1.86
N ASN A 81 1.71 10.48 -2.83
CA ASN A 81 2.10 11.82 -3.25
C ASN A 81 0.90 12.64 -3.73
N ARG A 82 -0.03 12.03 -4.47
CA ARG A 82 -1.26 12.70 -4.92
C ARG A 82 -2.11 13.13 -3.73
N VAL A 83 -2.40 12.23 -2.78
CA VAL A 83 -3.18 12.55 -1.58
C VAL A 83 -2.50 13.62 -0.73
N MET A 84 -1.17 13.59 -0.62
CA MET A 84 -0.40 14.63 0.05
C MET A 84 -0.39 15.97 -0.67
N ASN A 85 -0.50 16.01 -2.00
CA ASN A 85 -0.57 17.26 -2.77
C ASN A 85 -1.95 17.92 -2.66
N PHE A 86 -3.00 17.11 -2.44
CA PHE A 86 -4.37 17.61 -2.22
C PHE A 86 -4.63 18.16 -0.81
N ARG A 87 -3.72 17.97 0.15
CA ARG A 87 -3.79 18.51 1.52
C ARG A 87 -2.81 19.65 1.70
#